data_AF-A0A529PAX6-F1
#
_entry.id   AF-A0A529PAX6-F1
#
_cell.length_a   1.000
_cell.length_b   1.000
_cell.length_c   1.000
_cell.angle_alpha   90.00
_cell.angle_beta   90.00
_cell.angle_gamma   90.00
#
_symmetry.space_group_name_H-M   'P 1'
#
loop_
_entity.id
_entity.type
_entity.pdbx_description
1 polymer ?
#
loop_
_entity_poly.entity_id
_entity_poly.type
_entity_poly.pdbx_seq_one_letter_code
_entity_poly.pdbx_strand_id
1 'polypeptide(L)'
;FQNDSEFGEVIWKFKPDAALHARTFLFHPAQILEDQSDGSLIVRFWASGHMEMCWHLYMWGDKVEVVAPEALRRMVETHQRSDFPSLP
;
A
#
# COMPACT_ATOMS: atom_id res chain seq x y z
N PHE A 1 -12.88 11.50 -2.39
CA PHE A 1 -12.45 12.91 -2.46
C PHE A 1 -11.25 12.93 -3.40
N GLN A 2 -11.26 13.68 -4.52
CA GLN A 2 -10.09 13.77 -5.39
C GLN A 2 -9.46 15.16 -5.20
N ASN A 3 -8.22 15.17 -4.71
CA ASN A 3 -7.43 16.37 -4.57
C ASN A 3 -6.28 16.29 -5.58
N ASP A 4 -6.32 17.14 -6.61
CA ASP A 4 -5.33 17.13 -7.69
C ASP A 4 -3.90 17.36 -7.19
N SER A 5 -3.71 18.03 -6.04
CA SER A 5 -2.38 18.20 -5.44
C SER A 5 -1.79 16.90 -4.89
N GLU A 6 -2.60 15.85 -4.72
CA GLU A 6 -2.18 14.54 -4.23
C GLU A 6 -1.94 13.53 -5.35
N PHE A 7 -2.27 13.88 -6.61
CA PHE A 7 -2.08 12.94 -7.70
C PHE A 7 -0.59 12.69 -7.95
N GLY A 8 -0.17 11.44 -7.85
CA GLY A 8 1.21 11.05 -8.07
C GLY A 8 1.39 9.54 -8.08
N GLU A 9 2.65 9.12 -8.19
CA GLU A 9 3.03 7.73 -8.11
C GLU A 9 2.87 7.20 -6.68
N VAL A 10 2.14 6.10 -6.56
CA VAL A 10 1.92 5.35 -5.34
C VAL A 10 2.70 4.04 -5.47
N ILE A 11 3.52 3.76 -4.46
CA ILE A 11 4.32 2.54 -4.38
C ILE A 11 4.11 1.94 -3.01
N TRP A 12 3.54 0.73 -2.98
CA TRP A 12 3.38 -0.07 -1.77
C TRP A 12 4.27 -1.30 -1.85
N LYS A 13 4.98 -1.62 -0.77
CA LYS A 13 5.78 -2.83 -0.62
C LYS A 13 5.12 -3.74 0.41
N PHE A 14 4.56 -4.86 -0.02
CA PHE A 14 4.00 -5.88 0.84
C PHE A 14 5.07 -6.85 1.31
N LYS A 15 5.09 -7.16 2.60
CA LYS A 15 6.00 -8.15 3.21
C LYS A 15 5.80 -9.54 2.57
N PRO A 16 6.80 -10.43 2.61
CA PRO A 16 6.72 -11.75 1.99
C PRO A 16 5.52 -12.60 2.44
N ASP A 17 5.12 -12.47 3.71
CA ASP A 17 3.97 -13.17 4.29
C ASP A 17 2.61 -12.64 3.81
N ALA A 18 2.56 -11.43 3.23
CA ALA A 18 1.36 -10.83 2.64
C ALA A 18 1.36 -10.80 1.11
N ALA A 19 2.52 -10.96 0.46
CA ALA A 19 2.71 -10.81 -0.98
C ALA A 19 1.74 -11.66 -1.83
N LEU A 20 1.58 -12.94 -1.47
CA LEU A 20 0.68 -13.84 -2.20
C LEU A 20 -0.79 -13.39 -2.12
N HIS A 21 -1.20 -12.88 -0.96
CA HIS A 21 -2.55 -12.41 -0.74
C HIS A 21 -2.77 -11.05 -1.44
N ALA A 22 -1.85 -10.11 -1.32
CA ALA A 22 -1.89 -8.83 -2.02
C ALA A 22 -1.98 -8.96 -3.56
N ARG A 23 -1.36 -10.00 -4.14
CA ARG A 23 -1.44 -10.28 -5.58
C ARG A 23 -2.87 -10.53 -6.07
N THR A 24 -3.78 -11.02 -5.23
CA THR A 24 -5.16 -11.31 -5.65
C THR A 24 -6.02 -10.05 -5.72
N PHE A 25 -5.53 -8.92 -5.21
CA PHE A 25 -6.26 -7.66 -5.15
C PHE A 25 -6.01 -6.81 -6.41
N LEU A 26 -7.10 -6.26 -6.93
CA LEU A 26 -7.06 -5.15 -7.89
C LEU A 26 -7.20 -3.84 -7.11
N PHE A 27 -6.07 -3.31 -6.64
CA PHE A 27 -5.98 -2.00 -5.98
C PHE A 27 -6.24 -0.85 -6.96
N HIS A 28 -5.74 -0.98 -8.18
CA HIS A 28 -5.95 0.01 -9.24
C HIS A 28 -5.96 -0.68 -10.63
N PRO A 29 -6.83 -0.27 -11.57
CA PRO A 29 -6.91 -0.89 -12.90
C PRO A 29 -5.59 -0.89 -13.69
N ALA A 30 -4.72 0.10 -13.44
CA ALA A 30 -3.42 0.24 -14.07
C ALA A 30 -2.25 -0.14 -13.15
N GLN A 31 -2.48 -0.99 -12.14
CA GLN A 31 -1.41 -1.41 -11.23
C GLN A 31 -0.36 -2.26 -11.94
N ILE A 32 0.89 -2.06 -11.56
CA ILE A 32 2.02 -2.90 -11.94
C ILE A 32 2.46 -3.66 -10.69
N LEU A 33 2.67 -4.97 -10.85
CA LEU A 33 3.09 -5.89 -9.80
C LEU A 33 4.53 -6.34 -10.09
N GLU A 34 5.42 -6.19 -9.11
CA GLU A 34 6.83 -6.55 -9.23
C GLU A 34 7.30 -7.39 -8.05
N ASP A 35 7.58 -8.67 -8.33
CA ASP A 35 8.21 -9.59 -7.38
C ASP A 35 9.63 -9.16 -7.04
N GLN A 36 9.95 -9.23 -5.75
CA GLN A 36 11.29 -8.93 -5.24
C GLN A 36 12.00 -10.23 -4.86
N SER A 37 13.35 -10.20 -4.88
CA SER A 37 14.16 -11.38 -4.54
C SER A 37 14.04 -11.82 -3.08
N ASP A 38 13.60 -10.94 -2.19
CA ASP A 38 13.33 -11.23 -0.77
C ASP A 38 11.94 -11.85 -0.53
N GLY A 39 11.17 -12.08 -1.60
CA GLY A 39 9.80 -12.61 -1.56
C GLY A 39 8.73 -11.54 -1.31
N SER A 40 9.11 -10.27 -1.13
CA SER A 40 8.14 -9.17 -1.06
C SER A 40 7.53 -8.85 -2.42
N LEU A 41 6.43 -8.11 -2.42
CA LEU A 41 5.74 -7.66 -3.63
C LEU A 41 5.68 -6.13 -3.63
N ILE A 42 6.14 -5.52 -4.72
CA ILE A 42 5.88 -4.11 -4.97
C ILE A 42 4.62 -3.97 -5.84
N VAL A 43 3.71 -3.10 -5.42
CA VAL A 43 2.53 -2.65 -6.18
C VAL A 43 2.72 -1.17 -6.51
N ARG A 44 2.70 -0.83 -7.80
CA ARG A 44 2.83 0.54 -8.30
C ARG A 44 1.61 0.97 -9.09
N PHE A 45 1.13 2.19 -8.89
CA PHE A 45 0.09 2.81 -9.70
C PHE A 45 0.10 4.33 -9.52
N TRP A 46 -0.72 5.05 -10.27
CA TRP A 46 -0.89 6.49 -10.15
C TRP A 46 -2.28 6.79 -9.62
N ALA A 47 -2.37 7.56 -8.53
CA ALA A 47 -3.63 7.91 -7.90
C ALA A 47 -3.49 9.15 -7.00
N SER A 48 -4.63 9.68 -6.58
CA SER A 48 -4.79 10.68 -5.51
C SER A 48 -5.69 10.10 -4.41
N GLY A 49 -5.93 10.83 -3.32
CA GLY A 49 -6.84 10.39 -2.25
C GLY A 49 -6.08 9.64 -1.16
N HIS A 50 -5.14 10.33 -0.52
CA HIS A 50 -4.29 9.73 0.51
C HIS A 50 -5.10 9.25 1.72
N MET A 51 -6.17 9.96 2.09
CA MET A 51 -7.01 9.59 3.23
C MET A 51 -7.70 8.23 3.00
N GLU A 52 -8.28 8.05 1.82
CA GLU A 52 -8.89 6.77 1.43
C GLU A 52 -7.85 5.64 1.40
N MET A 53 -6.64 5.92 0.93
CA MET A 53 -5.52 4.96 0.99
C MET A 53 -5.16 4.60 2.43
N CYS A 54 -5.11 5.55 3.36
CA CYS A 54 -4.86 5.26 4.78
C CYS A 54 -5.88 4.29 5.36
N TRP A 55 -7.18 4.50 5.08
CA TRP A 55 -8.24 3.59 5.54
C TRP A 55 -8.05 2.19 4.98
N HIS A 56 -7.72 2.09 3.69
CA HIS A 56 -7.49 0.82 3.04
C HIS A 56 -6.26 0.08 3.62
N LEU A 57 -5.15 0.80 3.80
CA LEU A 57 -3.90 0.27 4.34
C LEU A 57 -4.03 -0.22 5.79
N TYR A 58 -4.99 0.30 6.56
CA TYR A 58 -5.22 -0.14 7.93
C TYR A 58 -5.54 -1.64 8.02
N MET A 59 -6.25 -2.21 7.04
CA MET A 59 -6.57 -3.65 7.00
C MET A 59 -5.33 -4.54 6.83
N TRP A 60 -4.24 -3.98 6.30
CA TRP A 60 -2.97 -4.66 6.07
C TRP A 60 -1.97 -4.44 7.21
N GLY A 61 -2.27 -3.58 8.18
CA GLY A 61 -1.45 -3.39 9.39
C GLY A 61 0.02 -3.09 9.05
N ASP A 62 0.93 -3.80 9.71
CA ASP A 62 2.38 -3.71 9.49
C ASP A 62 2.88 -4.54 8.28
N LYS A 63 1.98 -5.12 7.48
CA LYS A 63 2.31 -5.99 6.34
C LYS A 63 2.55 -5.23 5.04
N VAL A 64 2.25 -3.94 5.01
CA VAL A 64 2.44 -3.07 3.86
C VAL A 64 3.24 -1.83 4.27
N GLU A 65 4.27 -1.52 3.49
CA GLU A 65 5.04 -0.28 3.62
C GLU A 65 4.66 0.67 2.48
N VAL A 66 4.45 1.95 2.81
CA VAL A 66 4.31 3.00 1.79
C VAL A 66 5.70 3.48 1.39
N VAL A 67 6.15 3.12 0.20
CA VAL A 67 7.42 3.57 -0.38
C VAL A 67 7.26 4.96 -1.03
N ALA A 68 6.10 5.23 -1.64
CA ALA A 68 5.73 6.55 -2.13
C ALA A 68 4.20 6.68 -2.19
N PRO A 69 3.63 7.89 -2.14
CA PRO A 69 4.32 9.17 -1.91
C PRO A 69 4.68 9.39 -0.43
N GLU A 70 5.65 10.27 -0.17
CA GLU A 70 6.10 10.57 1.20
C GLU A 70 4.98 11.14 2.09
N ALA A 71 4.07 11.93 1.50
CA ALA A 71 2.92 12.47 2.21
C ALA A 71 2.02 11.36 2.79
N LEU A 72 1.70 10.34 1.97
CA LEU A 72 0.93 9.18 2.42
C LEU A 72 1.71 8.37 3.47
N ARG A 73 3.02 8.18 3.27
CA ARG A 73 3.87 7.48 4.26
C ARG A 73 3.76 8.14 5.64
N ARG A 74 3.89 9.46 5.71
CA ARG A 74 3.77 10.21 6.98
C ARG A 74 2.38 10.08 7.62
N MET A 75 1.33 9.92 6.83
CA MET A 75 -0.03 9.74 7.37
C MET A 75 -0.22 8.38 8.05
N VAL A 76 0.43 7.32 7.56
CA VAL A 76 0.30 5.97 8.11
C VAL A 76 1.36 5.61 9.14
N GLU A 77 2.48 6.34 9.16
CA GLU A 77 3.58 6.14 10.09
C GLU A 77 3.08 6.12 11.54
N THR A 78 3.63 5.21 12.37
CA THR A 78 3.23 4.93 13.77
C THR A 78 1.82 4.36 14.00
N HIS A 79 0.98 4.26 12.97
CA HIS A 79 -0.40 3.75 13.08
C HIS A 79 -0.58 2.35 12.47
N GLN A 80 0.46 1.79 11.86
CA GLN A 80 0.47 0.43 11.35
C GLN A 80 0.49 -0.58 12.50
N ARG A 81 -0.53 -1.43 12.56
CA ARG A 81 -0.78 -2.36 13.66
C ARG A 81 -0.16 -3.72 13.35
N SER A 82 0.56 -4.29 14.32
CA SER A 82 1.16 -5.64 14.23
C SER A 82 0.50 -6.65 15.16
N ASP A 83 -0.56 -6.25 15.87
CA ASP A 83 -1.16 -6.98 17.00
C ASP A 83 -2.46 -7.71 16.65
N PHE A 84 -2.87 -7.68 15.38
CA PHE A 84 -3.99 -8.47 14.86
C PHE A 84 -3.67 -9.07 13.48
N PRO A 85 -4.41 -10.12 13.05
CA PRO A 85 -4.23 -10.70 11.72
C PRO A 85 -4.57 -9.67 10.63
N SER A 86 -3.54 -9.09 10.01
CA SER A 86 -3.67 -7.99 9.06
C SER A 86 -3.49 -8.48 7.62
N LEU A 87 -4.43 -9.31 7.18
CA LEU A 87 -4.53 -9.89 5.84
C LEU A 87 -6.04 -9.94 5.49
N PRO A 88 -6.57 -8.99 4.69
CA PRO A 88 -8.00 -8.86 4.44
C PRO A 88 -8.65 -10.01 3.64
#